data_AF-A0A1J3ELC5-F1
#
_entry.id   AF-A0A1J3ELC5-F1
#
_cell.length_a   1.000
_cell.length_b   1.000
_cell.length_c   1.000
_cell.angle_alpha   90.00
_cell.angle_beta   90.00
_cell.angle_gamma   90.00
#
_symmetry.space_group_name_H-M   'P 1'
#
loop_
_entity.id
_entity.type
_entity.pdbx_description
1 polymer ?
#
loop_
_entity_poly.entity_id
_entity_poly.type
_entity_poly.pdbx_seq_one_letter_code
_entity_poly.pdbx_strand_id
1 'polypeptide(L)'
;MMKMAGFTVAVIITICVDGNESSNHREVKILRHLKRLNKPGLKYIESEDGDVIDCVPITNQPAFDHPLLKDHTIQMRPSFNPERDSTYTKKEANAITQVWHKNGECPKNTVPIRRTKKEDLLRPKSIKSFGRKSHQSIPRTTTFDPTLGHQYAVMSVRNGKFYGTEVAINLWKPYVQIPKEFSLAQTWVVSGKGSTLNSIEAGWQVYPEL
;
A
#
# COMPACT_ATOMS: atom_id res chain seq x y z
N MET A 1 -80.73 8.99 -27.57
CA MET A 1 -80.08 7.88 -26.85
C MET A 1 -78.64 8.29 -26.55
N MET A 2 -78.33 8.64 -25.31
CA MET A 2 -77.00 9.09 -24.89
C MET A 2 -76.17 7.86 -24.47
N LYS A 3 -75.08 7.53 -25.18
CA LYS A 3 -74.16 6.47 -24.77
C LYS A 3 -73.08 7.07 -23.87
N MET A 4 -73.12 6.78 -22.58
CA MET A 4 -72.01 7.07 -21.67
C MET A 4 -70.92 6.02 -21.84
N ALA A 5 -69.73 6.44 -22.28
CA ALA A 5 -68.53 5.62 -22.24
C ALA A 5 -67.86 5.81 -20.87
N GLY A 6 -67.93 4.80 -20.01
CA GLY A 6 -67.19 4.77 -18.77
C GLY A 6 -65.74 4.37 -19.03
N PHE A 7 -64.79 5.24 -18.67
CA PHE A 7 -63.37 4.90 -18.62
C PHE A 7 -63.01 4.42 -17.22
N THR A 8 -62.64 3.15 -17.09
CA THR A 8 -62.07 2.59 -15.86
C THR A 8 -60.57 2.87 -15.82
N VAL A 9 -60.12 3.69 -14.87
CA VAL A 9 -58.70 3.93 -14.60
C VAL A 9 -58.25 2.93 -13.52
N ALA A 10 -57.38 1.99 -13.90
CA ALA A 10 -56.74 1.09 -12.95
C ALA A 10 -55.48 1.77 -12.37
N VAL A 11 -55.50 2.08 -11.08
CA VAL A 11 -54.33 2.61 -10.36
C VAL A 11 -53.54 1.44 -9.79
N ILE A 12 -52.40 1.12 -10.40
CA ILE A 12 -51.46 0.12 -9.88
C ILE A 12 -50.57 0.80 -8.85
N ILE A 13 -50.92 0.65 -7.58
CA ILE A 13 -50.08 1.11 -6.47
C ILE A 13 -48.95 0.10 -6.31
N THR A 14 -47.79 0.40 -6.89
CA THR A 14 -46.58 -0.38 -6.66
C THR A 14 -46.02 0.04 -5.31
N ILE A 15 -46.17 -0.81 -4.29
CA ILE A 15 -45.54 -0.57 -2.99
C ILE A 15 -44.04 -0.79 -3.18
N CYS A 16 -43.31 0.29 -3.42
CA CYS A 16 -41.85 0.29 -3.37
C CYS A 16 -41.46 0.14 -1.90
N VAL A 17 -41.20 -1.09 -1.44
CA VAL A 17 -40.58 -1.33 -0.15
C VAL A 17 -39.12 -0.95 -0.29
N ASP A 18 -38.77 0.27 0.12
CA ASP A 18 -37.38 0.69 0.25
C ASP A 18 -36.77 -0.11 1.41
N GLY A 19 -36.09 -1.20 1.05
CA GLY A 19 -35.49 -2.13 2.00
C GLY A 19 -34.33 -1.44 2.72
N ASN A 20 -34.61 -0.92 3.92
CA ASN A 20 -33.57 -0.45 4.83
C ASN A 20 -32.59 -1.60 5.09
N GLU A 21 -31.30 -1.40 4.79
CA GLU A 21 -30.27 -2.44 4.84
C GLU A 21 -30.16 -2.98 6.28
N SER A 22 -30.76 -4.15 6.55
CA SER A 22 -30.84 -4.70 7.91
C SER A 22 -29.47 -4.84 8.58
N SER A 23 -29.39 -4.61 9.89
CA SER A 23 -28.16 -4.72 10.70
C SER A 23 -27.43 -6.06 10.47
N ASN A 24 -28.18 -7.15 10.32
CA ASN A 24 -27.68 -8.49 9.99
C ASN A 24 -26.89 -8.52 8.69
N HIS A 25 -27.33 -7.80 7.65
CA HIS A 25 -26.63 -7.77 6.37
C HIS A 25 -25.28 -7.06 6.46
N ARG A 26 -25.19 -6.01 7.27
CA ARG A 26 -23.93 -5.28 7.53
C ARG A 26 -22.93 -6.15 8.31
N GLU A 27 -23.39 -6.88 9.31
CA GLU A 27 -22.54 -7.79 10.09
C GLU A 27 -21.98 -8.94 9.24
N VAL A 28 -22.81 -9.57 8.40
CA VAL A 28 -22.36 -10.60 7.46
C VAL A 28 -21.31 -10.06 6.49
N LYS A 29 -21.47 -8.82 6.00
CA LYS A 29 -20.48 -8.15 5.13
C LYS A 29 -19.13 -7.95 5.84
N ILE A 30 -19.17 -7.57 7.12
CA ILE A 30 -17.97 -7.39 7.93
C ILE A 30 -17.25 -8.72 8.14
N LEU A 31 -17.97 -9.76 8.57
CA LEU A 31 -17.40 -11.10 8.77
C LEU A 31 -16.76 -11.65 7.49
N ARG A 32 -17.42 -11.45 6.34
CA ARG A 32 -16.86 -11.83 5.03
C ARG A 32 -15.57 -11.07 4.71
N HIS A 33 -15.49 -9.77 5.03
CA HIS A 33 -14.27 -8.99 4.83
C HIS A 33 -13.13 -9.43 5.75
N LEU A 34 -13.42 -9.66 7.04
CA LEU A 34 -12.43 -10.16 8.00
C LEU A 34 -11.86 -11.51 7.56
N LYS A 35 -12.71 -12.45 7.14
CA LYS A 35 -12.28 -13.76 6.63
C LYS A 35 -11.40 -13.66 5.38
N ARG A 36 -11.60 -12.62 4.55
CA ARG A 36 -10.77 -12.38 3.36
C ARG A 36 -9.41 -11.80 3.72
N LEU A 37 -9.38 -10.84 4.65
CA LEU A 37 -8.16 -10.12 5.05
C LEU A 37 -7.25 -10.95 5.96
N ASN A 38 -7.85 -11.65 6.93
CA ASN A 38 -7.14 -12.47 7.90
C ASN A 38 -6.93 -13.88 7.34
N LYS A 39 -5.77 -14.09 6.73
CA LYS A 39 -5.35 -15.40 6.21
C LYS A 39 -4.94 -16.31 7.37
N PRO A 40 -5.11 -17.64 7.24
CA PRO A 40 -4.67 -18.56 8.28
C PRO A 40 -3.15 -18.51 8.44
N GLY A 41 -2.69 -18.13 9.64
CA GLY A 41 -1.28 -18.15 10.02
C GLY A 41 -0.87 -19.52 10.59
N LEU A 42 0.40 -19.87 10.45
CA LEU A 42 0.99 -21.07 11.09
C LEU A 42 1.22 -20.86 12.59
N LYS A 43 1.45 -19.61 12.97
CA LYS A 43 1.72 -19.14 14.33
C LYS A 43 1.15 -17.72 14.43
N TYR A 44 0.78 -17.32 15.64
CA TYR A 44 0.51 -15.92 15.94
C TYR A 44 1.42 -15.43 17.07
N ILE A 45 1.65 -14.12 17.11
CA ILE A 45 2.41 -13.43 18.15
C ILE A 45 1.51 -12.33 18.68
N GLU A 46 1.23 -12.35 19.99
CA GLU A 46 0.52 -11.27 20.65
C GLU A 46 1.54 -10.25 21.15
N SER A 47 1.27 -8.98 20.92
CA SER A 47 2.09 -7.86 21.34
C SER A 47 1.52 -7.21 22.60
N GLU A 48 2.38 -6.56 23.40
CA GLU A 48 2.00 -5.90 24.66
C GLU A 48 0.94 -4.80 24.46
N ASP A 49 0.88 -4.21 23.26
CA ASP A 49 -0.11 -3.20 22.85
C ASP A 49 -1.44 -3.80 22.36
N GLY A 50 -1.60 -5.13 22.46
CA GLY A 50 -2.82 -5.85 22.08
C GLY A 50 -2.95 -6.12 20.58
N ASP A 51 -1.90 -5.85 19.80
CA ASP A 51 -1.83 -6.29 18.41
C ASP A 51 -1.54 -7.78 18.32
N VAL A 52 -2.18 -8.45 17.36
CA VAL A 52 -1.94 -9.86 17.05
C VAL A 52 -1.33 -9.94 15.67
N ILE A 53 -0.14 -10.53 15.57
CA ILE A 53 0.60 -10.72 14.33
C ILE A 53 0.44 -12.17 13.90
N ASP A 54 -0.20 -12.39 12.77
CA ASP A 54 -0.32 -13.70 12.13
C ASP A 54 0.89 -13.96 11.22
N CYS A 55 1.59 -15.06 11.46
CA CYS A 55 2.68 -15.53 10.60
C CYS A 55 2.09 -16.35 9.46
N VAL A 56 1.83 -15.68 8.34
CA VAL A 56 1.16 -16.26 7.16
C VAL A 56 2.22 -16.83 6.22
N PRO A 57 2.05 -18.03 5.63
CA PRO A 57 2.98 -18.53 4.61
C PRO A 57 3.21 -17.49 3.52
N ILE A 58 4.46 -17.32 3.09
CA ILE A 58 4.84 -16.25 2.15
C ILE A 58 4.03 -16.32 0.85
N THR A 59 3.70 -17.53 0.38
CA THR A 59 2.88 -17.81 -0.81
C THR A 59 1.40 -17.45 -0.64
N ASN A 60 0.93 -17.24 0.59
CA ASN A 60 -0.47 -17.03 0.92
C ASN A 60 -0.75 -15.58 1.39
N GLN A 61 0.23 -14.69 1.25
CA GLN A 61 0.05 -13.29 1.63
C GLN A 61 -1.04 -12.60 0.80
N PRO A 62 -1.74 -11.59 1.34
CA PRO A 62 -2.87 -10.93 0.67
C PRO A 62 -2.57 -10.36 -0.73
N ALA A 63 -1.31 -10.04 -1.04
CA ALA A 63 -0.93 -9.56 -2.37
C ALA A 63 -1.31 -10.54 -3.49
N PHE A 64 -1.23 -11.85 -3.22
CA PHE A 64 -1.51 -12.91 -4.20
C PHE A 64 -3.01 -13.18 -4.42
N ASP A 65 -3.89 -12.51 -3.68
CA ASP A 65 -5.32 -12.45 -4.02
C ASP A 65 -5.58 -11.61 -5.28
N HIS A 66 -4.62 -10.77 -5.68
CA HIS A 66 -4.71 -9.98 -6.89
C HIS A 66 -4.54 -10.88 -8.13
N PRO A 67 -5.47 -10.86 -9.11
CA PRO A 67 -5.41 -11.75 -10.28
C PRO A 67 -4.08 -11.73 -11.04
N LEU A 68 -3.45 -10.55 -11.14
CA LEU A 68 -2.16 -10.37 -11.84
C LEU A 68 -0.96 -10.96 -11.09
N LEU A 69 -1.10 -11.36 -9.83
CA LEU A 69 -0.01 -11.85 -8.99
C LEU A 69 -0.13 -13.33 -8.61
N LYS A 70 -1.18 -14.03 -9.06
CA LYS A 70 -1.44 -15.43 -8.66
C LYS A 70 -0.27 -16.38 -8.93
N ASP A 71 0.41 -16.19 -10.06
CA ASP A 71 1.52 -17.04 -10.51
C ASP A 71 2.89 -16.35 -10.37
N HIS A 72 2.97 -15.33 -9.51
CA HIS A 72 4.20 -14.58 -9.32
C HIS A 72 5.26 -15.44 -8.60
N THR A 73 6.43 -15.57 -9.21
CA THR A 73 7.59 -16.23 -8.58
C THR A 73 8.25 -15.29 -7.58
N ILE A 74 8.20 -15.66 -6.30
CA ILE A 74 8.76 -14.88 -5.21
C ILE A 74 10.28 -14.91 -5.29
N GLN A 75 10.90 -13.75 -5.45
CA GLN A 75 12.35 -13.62 -5.40
C GLN A 75 12.80 -13.64 -3.94
N MET A 76 13.50 -14.71 -3.56
CA MET A 76 14.06 -14.85 -2.22
C MET A 76 15.42 -14.15 -2.11
N ARG A 77 15.81 -13.82 -0.88
CA ARG A 77 17.13 -13.25 -0.60
C ARG A 77 18.23 -14.15 -1.20
N PRO A 78 19.20 -13.59 -1.95
CA PRO A 78 20.27 -14.37 -2.55
C PRO A 78 21.12 -15.07 -1.49
N SER A 79 21.63 -16.26 -1.83
CA SER A 79 22.47 -17.09 -0.96
C SER A 79 23.87 -16.52 -0.74
N PHE A 80 24.32 -15.65 -1.64
CA PHE A 80 25.62 -15.01 -1.59
C PHE A 80 25.45 -13.50 -1.58
N ASN A 81 26.04 -12.86 -0.57
CA ASN A 81 26.22 -11.43 -0.52
C ASN A 81 27.73 -11.21 -0.42
N PRO A 82 28.37 -10.44 -1.30
CA PRO A 82 29.81 -10.23 -1.25
C PRO A 82 30.21 -9.67 0.12
N GLU A 83 31.25 -10.25 0.72
CA GLU A 83 31.79 -9.78 2.00
C GLU A 83 32.21 -8.31 1.88
N ARG A 84 31.65 -7.46 2.75
CA ARG A 84 32.22 -6.13 2.96
C ARG A 84 33.41 -6.29 3.90
N ASP A 85 34.59 -5.83 3.49
CA ASP A 85 35.67 -5.51 4.42
C ASP A 85 35.15 -4.50 5.46
N SER A 86 34.75 -5.01 6.63
CA SER A 86 34.10 -4.22 7.67
C SER A 86 35.13 -3.58 8.59
N THR A 87 35.84 -2.56 8.11
CA THR A 87 36.47 -1.56 9.00
C THR A 87 35.47 -0.52 9.49
N TYR A 88 34.25 -0.53 8.96
CA TYR A 88 33.13 0.26 9.47
C TYR A 88 32.42 -0.50 10.59
N THR A 89 32.75 -0.15 11.84
CA THR A 89 31.87 -0.40 12.98
C THR A 89 30.56 0.35 12.72
N LYS A 90 29.60 -0.35 12.12
CA LYS A 90 28.22 0.09 12.06
C LYS A 90 27.78 0.18 13.52
N LYS A 91 27.78 1.39 14.10
CA LYS A 91 26.95 1.61 15.29
C LYS A 91 25.58 1.13 14.87
N GLU A 92 25.08 0.08 15.50
CA GLU A 92 23.70 -0.32 15.34
C GLU A 92 22.89 0.92 15.66
N ALA A 93 22.39 1.59 14.62
CA ALA A 93 21.35 2.55 14.81
C ALA A 93 20.26 1.76 15.53
N ASN A 94 19.88 2.18 16.74
CA ASN A 94 18.82 1.56 17.51
C ASN A 94 17.65 1.36 16.54
N ALA A 95 17.48 0.11 16.08
CA ALA A 95 16.48 -0.18 15.09
C ALA A 95 15.17 0.26 15.72
N ILE A 96 14.32 0.97 14.97
CA ILE A 96 12.97 1.25 15.42
C ILE A 96 12.27 -0.12 15.42
N THR A 97 12.41 -0.86 16.52
CA THR A 97 11.84 -2.18 16.69
C THR A 97 10.36 -1.99 17.00
N GLN A 98 9.49 -2.48 16.12
CA GLN A 98 8.08 -2.59 16.45
C GLN A 98 7.92 -3.43 17.73
N VAL A 99 6.98 -3.05 18.60
CA VAL A 99 6.80 -3.61 19.96
C VAL A 99 6.64 -5.13 19.93
N TRP A 100 5.94 -5.68 18.93
CA TRP A 100 5.68 -7.11 18.80
C TRP A 100 6.95 -7.96 18.64
N HIS A 101 8.08 -7.40 18.18
CA HIS A 101 9.34 -8.14 18.06
C HIS A 101 9.89 -8.59 19.42
N LYS A 102 9.51 -7.93 20.53
CA LYS A 102 9.86 -8.39 21.89
C LYS A 102 9.33 -9.79 22.19
N ASN A 103 8.22 -10.16 21.56
CA ASN A 103 7.49 -11.39 21.85
C ASN A 103 7.85 -12.51 20.85
N GLY A 104 8.88 -12.28 20.03
CA GLY A 104 9.51 -13.24 19.14
C GLY A 104 9.38 -12.89 17.67
N GLU A 105 9.69 -13.87 16.84
CA GLU A 105 9.75 -13.73 15.38
C GLU A 105 8.87 -14.78 14.68
N CYS A 106 8.49 -14.44 13.44
CA CYS A 106 7.79 -15.37 12.57
C CYS A 106 8.75 -16.42 11.99
N PRO A 107 8.31 -17.69 11.82
CA PRO A 107 9.14 -18.73 11.22
C PRO A 107 9.62 -18.39 9.81
N LYS A 108 10.70 -19.05 9.37
CA LYS A 108 11.15 -18.95 7.97
C LYS A 108 10.01 -19.29 7.00
N ASN A 109 10.02 -18.67 5.82
CA ASN A 109 8.99 -18.81 4.78
C ASN A 109 7.60 -18.32 5.19
N THR A 110 7.51 -17.45 6.21
CA THR A 110 6.28 -16.75 6.58
C THR A 110 6.50 -15.24 6.61
N VAL A 111 5.42 -14.48 6.47
CA VAL A 111 5.39 -13.03 6.59
C VAL A 111 4.55 -12.63 7.81
N PRO A 112 5.02 -11.70 8.66
CA PRO A 112 4.23 -11.16 9.75
C PRO A 112 3.13 -10.23 9.22
N ILE A 113 1.87 -10.54 9.51
CA ILE A 113 0.72 -9.72 9.11
C ILE A 113 -0.09 -9.38 10.35
N ARG A 114 -0.26 -8.08 10.64
CA ARG A 114 -1.14 -7.64 11.72
C ARG A 114 -2.59 -8.02 11.42
N ARG A 115 -3.22 -8.76 12.32
CA ARG A 115 -4.60 -9.20 12.21
C ARG A 115 -5.54 -7.99 12.19
N THR A 116 -6.40 -7.92 11.18
CA THR A 116 -7.44 -6.90 11.11
C THR A 116 -8.58 -7.25 12.04
N LYS A 117 -8.98 -6.32 12.92
CA LYS A 117 -10.11 -6.51 13.83
C LYS A 117 -11.39 -5.85 13.28
N LYS A 118 -12.55 -6.11 13.90
CA LYS A 118 -13.87 -5.60 13.47
C LYS A 118 -13.91 -4.07 13.49
N GLU A 119 -13.44 -3.50 14.58
CA GLU A 119 -13.20 -2.10 14.89
C GLU A 119 -12.32 -1.40 13.85
N ASP A 120 -11.32 -2.09 13.29
CA ASP A 120 -10.48 -1.52 12.23
C ASP A 120 -11.26 -1.31 10.94
N LEU A 121 -12.18 -2.23 10.60
CA LEU A 121 -13.09 -2.10 9.46
C LEU A 121 -14.19 -1.05 9.67
N LEU A 122 -14.53 -0.75 10.93
CA LEU A 122 -15.55 0.22 11.30
C LEU A 122 -15.00 1.65 11.44
N ARG A 123 -13.69 1.83 11.60
CA ARG A 123 -13.01 3.12 11.68
C ARG A 123 -13.18 4.02 10.44
N PRO A 124 -13.05 3.52 9.19
CA PRO A 124 -13.26 4.35 8.00
C PRO A 124 -14.76 4.58 7.71
N LYS A 125 -15.07 5.59 6.90
CA LYS A 125 -16.45 5.94 6.50
C LYS A 125 -17.24 4.76 5.91
N SER A 126 -16.56 3.83 5.26
CA SER A 126 -17.14 2.59 4.75
C SER A 126 -16.16 1.43 4.83
N ILE A 127 -16.67 0.20 4.89
CA ILE A 127 -15.85 -1.02 4.85
C ILE A 127 -15.02 -1.08 3.55
N LYS A 128 -15.59 -0.61 2.42
CA LYS A 128 -14.91 -0.56 1.12
C LYS A 128 -13.72 0.41 1.09
N SER A 129 -13.70 1.40 1.98
CA SER A 129 -12.59 2.35 2.12
C SER A 129 -11.51 1.88 3.10
N PHE A 130 -11.69 0.76 3.79
CA PHE A 130 -10.64 0.19 4.63
C PHE A 130 -9.38 -0.11 3.81
N GLY A 131 -8.23 0.33 4.31
CA GLY A 131 -6.94 0.20 3.62
C GLY A 131 -6.77 1.08 2.37
N ARG A 132 -7.81 1.82 1.95
CA ARG A 132 -7.69 2.80 0.87
C ARG A 132 -7.14 4.11 1.42
N LYS A 133 -6.14 4.66 0.74
CA LYS A 133 -5.73 6.05 0.99
C LYS A 133 -6.86 6.98 0.58
N SER A 134 -7.17 7.95 1.44
CA SER A 134 -8.09 9.02 1.09
C SER A 134 -7.44 9.87 0.01
N HIS A 135 -8.15 10.10 -1.10
CA HIS A 135 -7.82 11.20 -2.02
C HIS A 135 -8.24 12.51 -1.36
N GLN A 136 -7.62 12.88 -0.23
CA GLN A 136 -7.65 14.28 0.18
C GLN A 136 -7.01 15.04 -0.97
N SER A 137 -7.78 15.97 -1.53
CA SER A 137 -7.30 16.90 -2.54
C SER A 137 -5.97 17.45 -2.05
N ILE A 138 -4.90 17.16 -2.79
CA ILE A 138 -3.66 17.91 -2.69
C ILE A 138 -4.10 19.38 -2.70
N PRO A 139 -3.80 20.18 -1.67
CA PRO A 139 -4.19 21.58 -1.64
C PRO A 139 -3.73 22.20 -2.96
N ARG A 140 -4.66 22.66 -3.78
CA ARG A 140 -4.35 23.37 -5.01
C ARG A 140 -3.78 24.72 -4.61
N THR A 141 -2.47 24.78 -4.38
CA THR A 141 -1.75 26.05 -4.35
C THR A 141 -1.76 26.60 -5.77
N THR A 142 -2.61 27.59 -6.02
CA THR A 142 -2.79 28.26 -7.32
C THR A 142 -1.65 29.22 -7.67
N THR A 143 -0.44 28.97 -7.15
CA THR A 143 0.76 29.80 -7.34
C THR A 143 1.93 29.01 -7.93
N PHE A 144 1.65 27.87 -8.57
CA PHE A 144 2.70 27.05 -9.17
C PHE A 144 3.02 27.53 -10.59
N ASP A 145 4.17 28.17 -10.75
CA ASP A 145 4.80 28.41 -12.04
C ASP A 145 5.59 27.14 -12.43
N PRO A 146 5.15 26.38 -13.45
CA PRO A 146 5.80 25.14 -13.86
C PRO A 146 7.18 25.35 -14.51
N THR A 147 7.65 26.60 -14.65
CA THR A 147 8.98 26.92 -15.18
C THR A 147 10.08 26.99 -14.10
N LEU A 148 9.74 26.97 -12.80
CA LEU A 148 10.68 27.11 -11.69
C LEU A 148 11.20 25.75 -11.17
N GLY A 149 11.97 25.04 -12.02
CA GLY A 149 12.86 23.94 -11.62
C GLY A 149 12.20 22.66 -11.09
N HIS A 150 13.04 21.69 -10.70
CA HIS A 150 12.61 20.43 -10.11
C HIS A 150 12.64 20.50 -8.59
N GLN A 151 11.60 20.00 -7.92
CA GLN A 151 11.53 19.90 -6.46
C GLN A 151 11.88 18.49 -6.01
N TYR A 152 12.78 18.36 -5.05
CA TYR A 152 13.22 17.06 -4.53
C TYR A 152 13.22 17.03 -3.00
N ALA A 153 12.77 15.91 -2.44
CA ALA A 153 13.15 15.51 -1.08
C ALA A 153 14.32 14.52 -1.21
N VAL A 154 15.50 14.90 -0.74
CA VAL A 154 16.72 14.10 -0.91
C VAL A 154 17.33 13.76 0.44
N MET A 155 17.62 12.49 0.64
CA MET A 155 18.56 12.02 1.65
C MET A 155 19.86 11.65 0.94
N SER A 156 20.97 12.30 1.27
CA SER A 156 22.26 12.04 0.62
C SER A 156 23.37 11.85 1.66
N VAL A 157 24.24 10.88 1.39
CA VAL A 157 25.52 10.72 2.07
C VAL A 157 26.60 11.07 1.08
N ARG A 158 27.52 11.94 1.48
CA ARG A 158 28.68 12.37 0.67
C ARG A 158 29.96 11.91 1.35
N ASN A 159 31.00 11.70 0.56
CA ASN A 159 32.36 11.34 0.99
C ASN A 159 32.44 9.94 1.64
N GLY A 160 32.86 8.95 0.85
CA GLY A 160 33.05 7.58 1.31
C GLY A 160 33.24 6.60 0.15
N LYS A 161 33.70 5.38 0.46
CA LYS A 161 33.75 4.28 -0.50
C LYS A 161 32.47 3.46 -0.37
N PHE A 162 31.58 3.55 -1.35
CA PHE A 162 30.30 2.84 -1.36
C PHE A 162 30.39 1.65 -2.32
N TYR A 163 30.04 0.46 -1.82
CA TYR A 163 29.99 -0.77 -2.64
C TYR A 163 28.58 -1.09 -3.16
N GLY A 164 27.57 -0.32 -2.73
CA GLY A 164 26.18 -0.51 -3.10
C GLY A 164 25.24 0.25 -2.18
N THR A 165 23.96 0.29 -2.55
CA THR A 165 22.88 0.91 -1.80
C THR A 165 21.68 -0.03 -1.76
N GLU A 166 20.90 0.04 -0.68
CA GLU A 166 19.61 -0.65 -0.56
C GLU A 166 18.58 0.39 -0.13
N VAL A 167 17.45 0.45 -0.84
CA VAL A 167 16.36 1.39 -0.56
C VAL A 167 15.02 0.67 -0.62
N ALA A 168 14.12 1.00 0.30
CA ALA A 168 12.72 0.60 0.23
C ALA A 168 11.88 1.82 -0.16
N ILE A 169 11.26 1.76 -1.35
CA ILE A 169 10.43 2.85 -1.89
C ILE A 169 8.97 2.41 -1.87
N ASN A 170 8.11 3.20 -1.22
CA ASN A 170 6.67 2.95 -1.21
C ASN A 170 5.97 3.85 -2.24
N LEU A 171 5.50 3.26 -3.34
CA LEU A 171 4.88 3.97 -4.46
C LEU A 171 3.36 3.90 -4.41
N TRP A 172 2.71 5.05 -4.58
CA TRP A 172 1.25 5.16 -4.60
C TRP A 172 0.79 5.99 -5.76
N LYS A 173 0.42 5.31 -6.86
CA LYS A 173 -0.18 5.88 -8.09
C LYS A 173 0.18 7.36 -8.29
N PRO A 174 1.46 7.66 -8.61
CA PRO A 174 1.91 9.03 -8.74
C PRO A 174 1.06 9.75 -9.78
N TYR A 175 0.57 10.94 -9.43
CA TYR A 175 -0.22 11.77 -10.33
C TYR A 175 0.60 13.01 -10.67
N VAL A 176 0.63 13.36 -11.94
CA VAL A 176 1.22 14.60 -12.44
C VAL A 176 0.11 15.46 -13.01
N GLN A 177 0.15 16.77 -12.77
CA GLN A 177 -0.94 17.68 -13.10
C GLN A 177 -0.92 18.12 -14.56
N ILE A 178 0.27 18.24 -15.15
CA ILE A 178 0.46 18.65 -16.55
C ILE A 178 1.32 17.63 -17.31
N PRO A 179 1.16 17.48 -18.64
CA PRO A 179 1.92 16.50 -19.43
C PRO A 179 3.46 16.64 -19.33
N LYS A 180 3.96 17.87 -19.18
CA LYS A 180 5.39 18.18 -19.03
C LYS A 180 5.96 17.91 -17.64
N GLU A 181 5.12 17.53 -16.67
CA GLU A 181 5.54 17.20 -15.31
C GLU A 181 5.81 15.69 -15.21
N PHE A 182 6.81 15.32 -14.42
CA PHE A 182 7.06 13.93 -14.04
C PHE A 182 7.12 13.76 -12.53
N SER A 183 6.77 12.56 -12.07
CA SER A 183 7.00 12.14 -10.69
C SER A 183 8.08 11.07 -10.66
N LEU A 184 9.04 11.20 -9.73
CA LEU A 184 10.20 10.32 -9.61
C LEU A 184 10.40 9.87 -8.18
N ALA A 185 10.65 8.58 -7.99
CA ALA A 185 11.15 8.03 -6.75
C ALA A 185 12.29 7.06 -7.07
N GLN A 186 13.52 7.43 -6.70
CA GLN A 186 14.71 6.68 -7.09
C GLN A 186 15.83 6.74 -6.05
N THR A 187 16.78 5.80 -6.19
CA THR A 187 18.10 5.90 -5.59
C THR A 187 19.14 6.00 -6.70
N TRP A 188 20.20 6.77 -6.46
CA TRP A 188 21.34 6.86 -7.36
C TRP A 188 22.65 6.73 -6.60
N VAL A 189 23.65 6.12 -7.24
CA VAL A 189 25.04 6.11 -6.79
C VAL A 189 25.85 6.83 -7.86
N VAL A 190 26.61 7.85 -7.46
CA VAL A 190 27.41 8.68 -8.39
C VAL A 190 28.88 8.57 -8.03
N SER A 191 29.74 8.46 -9.04
CA SER A 191 31.20 8.47 -8.92
C SER A 191 31.83 9.37 -9.98
N GLY A 192 32.95 10.01 -9.67
CA GLY A 192 33.66 10.94 -10.56
C GLY A 192 33.17 12.38 -10.51
N LYS A 193 33.73 13.24 -11.35
CA LYS A 193 33.42 14.69 -11.41
C LYS A 193 33.47 15.21 -12.86
N GLY A 194 32.56 16.11 -13.21
CA GLY A 194 32.52 16.73 -14.53
C GLY A 194 32.33 15.68 -15.63
N SER A 195 33.25 15.66 -16.60
CA SER A 195 33.24 14.71 -17.72
C SER A 195 33.52 13.25 -17.33
N THR A 196 33.96 12.98 -16.10
CA THR A 196 34.20 11.61 -15.59
C THR A 196 33.07 11.11 -14.69
N LEU A 197 31.96 11.86 -14.62
CA LEU A 197 30.82 11.51 -13.79
C LEU A 197 30.09 10.29 -14.38
N ASN A 198 29.91 9.28 -13.53
CA ASN A 198 29.13 8.07 -13.82
C ASN A 198 28.05 7.93 -12.75
N SER A 199 26.83 7.56 -13.15
CA SER A 199 25.73 7.24 -12.24
C SER A 199 25.14 5.86 -12.50
N ILE A 200 24.70 5.21 -11.42
CA ILE A 200 23.82 4.03 -11.47
C ILE A 200 22.54 4.44 -10.75
N GLU A 201 21.40 4.29 -11.41
CA GLU A 201 20.10 4.76 -10.92
C GLU A 201 19.06 3.64 -11.00
N ALA A 202 18.23 3.54 -9.96
CA ALA A 202 17.14 2.57 -9.91
C ALA A 202 15.94 3.17 -9.18
N GLY A 203 14.73 2.99 -9.73
CA GLY A 203 13.54 3.59 -9.17
C GLY A 203 12.30 3.45 -10.06
N TRP A 204 11.34 4.34 -9.81
CA TRP A 204 10.09 4.45 -10.55
C TRP A 204 9.88 5.88 -11.05
N GLN A 205 9.39 5.99 -12.28
CA GLN A 205 9.04 7.25 -12.91
C GLN A 205 7.63 7.19 -13.50
N VAL A 206 6.88 8.28 -13.35
CA VAL A 206 5.65 8.54 -14.11
C VAL A 206 5.89 9.78 -14.94
N TYR A 207 5.91 9.62 -16.26
CA TYR A 207 5.99 10.71 -17.22
C TYR A 207 5.01 10.42 -18.37
N PRO A 208 3.88 11.13 -18.45
CA PRO A 208 2.81 10.80 -19.41
C PRO A 208 3.19 10.95 -20.88
N GLU A 209 4.24 11.71 -21.20
CA GLU A 209 4.70 11.93 -22.57
C GLU A 209 5.71 10.89 -23.08
N LEU A 210 6.11 9.91 -22.25
CA LEU A 210 6.97 8.77 -22.62
C LEU A 210 6.16 7.53 -23.01
#